data_AF-A0A102D936-F1
#
_entry.id   AF-A0A102D936-F1
#
_cell.length_a   1.000
_cell.length_b   1.000
_cell.length_c   1.000
_cell.angle_alpha   90.00
_cell.angle_beta   90.00
_cell.angle_gamma   90.00
#
_symmetry.space_group_name_H-M   'P 1'
#
loop_
_entity.id
_entity.type
_entity.pdbx_description
1 polymer ?
#
loop_
_entity_poly.entity_id
_entity_poly.type
_entity_poly.pdbx_seq_one_letter_code
_entity_poly.pdbx_strand_id
1 'polypeptide(L)'
;MRHKCLIVPFALIALAGCSSKPDTAPLPTPDTESSAPTDAASVASAAAKLSLADATVQLPAVPGRPAVAYFVLTVGPDASGSLVGVNVGHFARAEFHQSKMAGGVMTMDPVDQLPLTPGKPIVFAPGNYHVMLFDGDGALKPGDHTAVTLTLDNGDKVIGSAKVTATGGDMGGMKM
;
A
#
# COMPACT_ATOMS: atom_id res chain seq x y z
N MET A 1 -6.51 -16.48 62.76
CA MET A 1 -6.15 -15.51 63.82
C MET A 1 -5.56 -14.27 63.16
N ARG A 2 -6.07 -13.08 63.51
CA ARG A 2 -5.45 -11.73 63.64
C ARG A 2 -4.12 -11.56 62.85
N HIS A 3 -3.92 -10.54 62.03
CA HIS A 3 -3.79 -9.14 62.46
C HIS A 3 -4.16 -8.15 61.33
N LYS A 4 -4.89 -7.10 61.73
CA LYS A 4 -5.09 -5.82 61.03
C LYS A 4 -3.87 -4.91 61.24
N CYS A 5 -3.50 -4.12 60.24
CA CYS A 5 -2.92 -2.76 60.36
C CYS A 5 -2.79 -2.16 58.95
N LEU A 6 -3.63 -1.18 58.58
CA LEU A 6 -3.36 0.29 58.61
C LEU A 6 -2.84 0.76 57.22
N ILE A 7 -3.68 1.24 56.30
CA ILE A 7 -4.14 2.63 56.12
C ILE A 7 -3.06 3.66 56.50
N VAL A 8 -2.56 4.44 55.52
CA VAL A 8 -2.77 5.90 55.38
C VAL A 8 -2.14 6.39 54.05
N PRO A 9 -2.83 7.25 53.29
CA PRO A 9 -2.36 7.86 52.03
C PRO A 9 -1.59 9.16 52.28
N PHE A 10 -0.74 9.59 51.34
CA PHE A 10 -0.36 11.01 51.26
C PHE A 10 -0.02 11.44 49.83
N ALA A 11 -0.77 12.44 49.37
CA ALA A 11 -0.60 13.18 48.13
C ALA A 11 0.56 14.19 48.23
N LEU A 12 1.10 14.66 47.11
CA LEU A 12 1.19 16.11 46.83
C LEU A 12 1.61 16.45 45.38
N ILE A 13 0.99 17.50 44.89
CA ILE A 13 1.12 18.21 43.61
C ILE A 13 2.00 19.46 43.81
N ALA A 14 2.79 19.87 42.80
CA ALA A 14 3.14 21.27 42.39
C ALA A 14 4.43 21.20 41.53
N LEU A 15 4.54 21.66 40.27
CA LEU A 15 4.31 22.96 39.60
C LEU A 15 5.38 24.05 39.88
N ALA A 16 5.94 24.55 38.75
CA ALA A 16 6.53 25.88 38.50
C ALA A 16 8.06 26.04 38.47
N GLY A 17 8.55 26.73 37.42
CA GLY A 17 9.52 27.82 37.60
C GLY A 17 10.71 27.90 36.63
N CYS A 18 10.71 28.96 35.80
CA CYS A 18 11.67 29.33 34.74
C CYS A 18 13.08 29.78 35.17
N SER A 19 14.02 29.79 34.20
CA SER A 19 14.90 30.91 33.75
C SER A 19 16.21 30.32 33.15
N SER A 20 16.82 30.75 32.04
CA SER A 20 17.10 32.13 31.60
C SER A 20 17.48 32.17 30.09
N LYS A 21 17.12 33.27 29.41
CA LYS A 21 17.78 33.82 28.19
C LYS A 21 18.68 35.00 28.63
N PRO A 22 19.74 35.40 27.91
CA PRO A 22 19.61 36.41 26.84
C PRO A 22 20.59 36.24 25.64
N ASP A 23 20.12 36.43 24.42
CA ASP A 23 20.37 37.57 23.50
C ASP A 23 21.65 37.46 22.66
N THR A 24 21.48 37.44 21.33
CA THR A 24 22.02 38.45 20.38
C THR A 24 21.67 38.03 18.95
N ALA A 25 20.82 38.83 18.28
CA ALA A 25 20.65 38.89 16.83
C ALA A 25 21.58 40.02 16.28
N PRO A 26 21.95 40.12 14.97
CA PRO A 26 20.97 40.19 13.86
C PRO A 26 21.35 39.55 12.48
N LEU A 27 20.28 39.14 11.80
CA LEU A 27 19.89 38.98 10.36
C LEU A 27 20.83 39.48 9.22
N PRO A 28 20.81 38.89 7.98
CA PRO A 28 19.61 38.85 7.09
C PRO A 28 19.31 37.58 6.23
N THR A 29 18.00 37.29 6.13
CA THR A 29 17.09 36.80 5.04
C THR A 29 17.60 36.05 3.79
N PRO A 30 16.70 35.43 2.99
CA PRO A 30 15.66 34.42 3.26
C PRO A 30 15.87 33.20 2.31
N ASP A 31 14.88 32.30 2.26
CA ASP A 31 14.60 31.28 1.22
C ASP A 31 14.66 29.82 1.69
N THR A 32 13.46 29.22 1.61
CA THR A 32 13.16 27.88 1.10
C THR A 32 13.80 26.67 1.80
N GLU A 33 12.93 25.77 2.26
CA GLU A 33 12.85 24.37 1.81
C GLU A 33 12.45 23.43 2.96
N SER A 34 11.21 22.92 2.83
CA SER A 34 10.88 21.49 2.95
C SER A 34 11.77 20.66 3.88
N SER A 35 11.29 20.37 5.08
CA SER A 35 11.68 19.16 5.79
C SER A 35 10.59 18.10 5.62
N ALA A 36 10.75 17.30 4.57
CA ALA A 36 10.38 15.88 4.60
C ALA A 36 11.53 15.10 5.31
N PRO A 37 11.46 13.78 5.53
CA PRO A 37 10.35 12.83 5.40
C PRO A 37 10.14 12.02 6.72
N THR A 38 9.02 11.31 6.84
CA THR A 38 9.02 10.07 7.63
C THR A 38 8.71 8.96 6.64
N ASP A 39 9.80 8.43 6.08
CA ASP A 39 9.81 7.20 5.30
C ASP A 39 9.10 6.11 6.10
N ALA A 40 7.93 5.70 5.62
CA ALA A 40 7.35 4.43 6.01
C ALA A 40 8.26 3.36 5.41
N ALA A 41 9.15 2.84 6.27
CA ALA A 41 10.10 1.80 5.95
C ALA A 41 9.39 0.63 5.26
N SER A 42 9.65 0.52 3.96
CA SER A 42 9.47 -0.70 3.18
C SER A 42 10.24 -1.81 3.89
N VAL A 43 9.53 -2.80 4.43
CA VAL A 43 10.13 -4.10 4.72
C VAL A 43 10.38 -4.80 3.38
N ALA A 44 11.35 -4.28 2.63
CA ALA A 44 11.93 -4.96 1.50
C ALA A 44 12.60 -6.23 2.05
N SER A 45 11.93 -7.36 1.88
CA SER A 45 12.54 -8.66 2.12
C SER A 45 13.81 -8.75 1.27
N ALA A 46 14.96 -8.86 1.93
CA ALA A 46 16.30 -8.81 1.35
C ALA A 46 16.67 -10.04 0.48
N ALA A 47 15.68 -10.71 -0.11
CA ALA A 47 15.84 -11.77 -1.11
C ALA A 47 14.81 -11.68 -2.24
N ALA A 48 14.01 -10.60 -2.28
CA ALA A 48 12.91 -10.49 -3.20
C ALA A 48 13.43 -10.07 -4.58
N LYS A 49 13.60 -11.05 -5.46
CA LYS A 49 13.79 -10.85 -6.91
C LYS A 49 12.56 -10.22 -7.58
N LEU A 50 11.60 -9.77 -6.79
CA LEU A 50 10.31 -9.22 -7.18
C LEU A 50 10.01 -8.02 -6.27
N SER A 51 9.51 -6.93 -6.83
CA SER A 51 9.05 -5.78 -6.05
C SER A 51 7.78 -5.20 -6.66
N LEU A 52 6.80 -4.85 -5.83
CA LEU A 52 5.66 -4.04 -6.27
C LEU A 52 6.01 -2.56 -6.17
N ALA A 53 5.71 -1.82 -7.23
CA ALA A 53 5.80 -0.37 -7.29
C ALA A 53 4.45 0.23 -7.68
N ASP A 54 4.24 1.48 -7.26
CA ASP A 54 3.13 2.33 -7.67
C ASP A 54 1.74 1.68 -7.54
N ALA A 55 1.57 0.90 -6.47
CA ALA A 55 0.33 0.16 -6.27
C ALA A 55 -0.82 1.08 -5.88
N THR A 56 -1.95 0.91 -6.55
CA THR A 56 -3.19 1.66 -6.32
C THR A 56 -4.40 0.73 -6.32
N VAL A 57 -5.38 1.06 -5.48
CA VAL A 57 -6.69 0.40 -5.43
C VAL A 57 -7.75 1.45 -5.70
N GLN A 58 -8.47 1.31 -6.81
CA GLN A 58 -9.57 2.20 -7.17
C GLN A 58 -10.88 1.63 -6.64
N LEU A 59 -11.47 2.33 -5.68
CA LEU A 59 -12.79 1.99 -5.15
C LEU A 59 -13.88 2.27 -6.18
N PRO A 60 -14.92 1.44 -6.24
CA PRO A 60 -16.04 1.63 -7.14
C PRO A 60 -16.87 2.86 -6.74
N ALA A 61 -17.44 3.55 -7.73
CA ALA A 61 -18.39 4.63 -7.49
C ALA A 61 -19.71 4.15 -6.87
N VAL A 62 -20.08 2.89 -7.10
CA VAL A 62 -21.32 2.29 -6.60
C VAL A 62 -20.98 1.19 -5.58
N PRO A 63 -21.51 1.25 -4.35
CA PRO A 63 -21.30 0.21 -3.35
C PRO A 63 -21.69 -1.19 -3.85
N GLY A 64 -20.95 -2.21 -3.43
CA GLY A 64 -21.18 -3.60 -3.84
C GLY A 64 -20.71 -3.94 -5.26
N ARG A 65 -20.11 -2.99 -5.99
CA ARG A 65 -19.39 -3.31 -7.23
C ARG A 65 -17.94 -3.72 -6.94
N PRO A 66 -17.31 -4.49 -7.83
CA PRO A 66 -15.90 -4.80 -7.69
C PRO A 66 -15.04 -3.53 -7.74
N ALA A 67 -14.00 -3.49 -6.92
CA ALA A 67 -12.91 -2.53 -7.06
C ALA A 67 -11.85 -3.08 -8.03
N VAL A 68 -10.89 -2.25 -8.42
CA VAL A 68 -9.77 -2.68 -9.28
C VAL A 68 -8.43 -2.22 -8.68
N ALA A 69 -7.40 -3.06 -8.78
CA ALA A 69 -6.04 -2.68 -8.42
C ALA A 69 -5.09 -2.68 -9.61
N TYR A 70 -4.16 -1.73 -9.57
CA TYR A 70 -3.11 -1.50 -10.56
C TYR A 70 -1.77 -1.37 -9.82
N PHE A 71 -0.69 -1.83 -10.44
CA PHE A 71 0.67 -1.78 -9.90
C PHE A 71 1.65 -2.23 -10.98
N VAL A 72 2.94 -1.97 -10.76
CA VAL A 72 4.02 -2.57 -11.56
C VAL A 72 4.72 -3.61 -10.70
N LEU A 73 4.81 -4.84 -11.22
CA LEU A 73 5.65 -5.87 -10.64
C LEU A 73 6.99 -5.89 -11.38
N THR A 74 8.04 -5.43 -10.73
CA THR A 74 9.40 -5.58 -11.24
C THR A 74 9.84 -7.03 -11.07
N VAL A 75 10.36 -7.63 -12.15
CA VAL A 75 10.86 -8.99 -12.17
C VAL A 75 12.37 -8.97 -12.36
N GLY A 76 13.11 -9.38 -11.34
CA GLY A 76 14.57 -9.43 -11.35
C GLY A 76 15.13 -10.46 -12.34
N PRO A 77 16.43 -10.40 -12.65
CA PRO A 77 17.06 -11.22 -13.69
C PRO A 77 17.07 -12.73 -13.39
N ASP A 78 16.92 -13.13 -12.14
CA ASP A 78 16.90 -14.54 -11.70
C ASP A 78 15.53 -14.97 -11.16
N ALA A 79 14.49 -14.14 -11.33
CA ALA A 79 13.14 -14.49 -10.92
C ALA A 79 12.52 -15.48 -11.90
N SER A 80 12.04 -16.60 -11.37
CA SER A 80 11.38 -17.66 -12.12
C SER A 80 10.14 -18.13 -11.36
N GLY A 81 9.31 -18.92 -12.02
CA GLY A 81 8.00 -19.35 -11.50
C GLY A 81 6.88 -18.47 -12.02
N SER A 82 5.74 -18.52 -11.35
CA SER A 82 4.54 -17.78 -11.76
C SER A 82 3.77 -17.25 -10.57
N LEU A 83 3.05 -16.14 -10.79
CA LEU A 83 2.04 -15.67 -9.84
C LEU A 83 0.81 -16.54 -9.97
N VAL A 84 0.36 -17.12 -8.87
CA VAL A 84 -0.81 -18.02 -8.82
C VAL A 84 -1.91 -17.46 -7.91
N GLY A 85 -1.66 -16.35 -7.24
CA GLY A 85 -2.65 -15.74 -6.36
C GLY A 85 -2.35 -14.29 -6.05
N VAL A 86 -3.43 -13.57 -5.75
CA VAL A 86 -3.41 -12.20 -5.25
C VAL A 86 -4.41 -12.08 -4.12
N ASN A 87 -4.06 -11.30 -3.12
CA ASN A 87 -4.94 -10.89 -2.04
C ASN A 87 -4.74 -9.38 -1.79
N VAL A 88 -5.83 -8.69 -1.51
CA VAL A 88 -5.79 -7.28 -1.10
C VAL A 88 -6.60 -7.15 0.18
N GLY A 89 -6.02 -6.48 1.19
CA GLY A 89 -6.71 -6.26 2.46
C GLY A 89 -8.05 -5.56 2.25
N HIS A 90 -9.04 -5.93 3.08
CA HIS A 90 -10.43 -5.44 3.02
C HIS A 90 -11.30 -5.99 1.88
N PHE A 91 -10.80 -6.95 1.09
CA PHE A 91 -11.57 -7.66 0.06
C PHE A 91 -11.55 -9.16 0.31
N ALA A 92 -12.68 -9.84 0.09
CA ALA A 92 -12.76 -11.28 0.32
C ALA A 92 -12.06 -12.10 -0.78
N ARG A 93 -12.04 -11.57 -2.01
CA ARG A 93 -11.46 -12.25 -3.17
C ARG A 93 -10.80 -11.25 -4.11
N ALA A 94 -9.67 -11.65 -4.69
CA ALA A 94 -8.98 -10.91 -5.72
C ALA A 94 -8.59 -11.87 -6.87
N GLU A 95 -8.70 -11.40 -8.10
CA GLU A 95 -8.44 -12.20 -9.31
C GLU A 95 -7.63 -11.39 -10.32
N PHE A 96 -6.68 -12.05 -11.00
CA PHE A 96 -6.00 -11.43 -12.14
C PHE A 96 -6.89 -11.49 -13.38
N HIS A 97 -7.00 -10.39 -14.10
CA HIS A 97 -7.79 -10.28 -15.33
C HIS A 97 -6.94 -9.63 -16.41
N GLN A 98 -7.14 -10.03 -17.67
CA GLN A 98 -6.50 -9.42 -18.83
C GLN A 98 -7.54 -8.76 -19.72
N SER A 99 -7.30 -7.50 -20.06
CA SER A 99 -8.07 -6.82 -21.09
C SER A 99 -7.48 -7.14 -22.47
N LYS A 100 -8.31 -7.55 -23.42
CA LYS A 100 -7.89 -7.78 -24.81
C LYS A 100 -8.96 -7.35 -25.80
N MET A 101 -8.52 -6.85 -26.96
CA MET A 101 -9.41 -6.59 -28.10
C MET A 101 -9.65 -7.89 -28.87
N ALA A 102 -10.89 -8.35 -28.89
CA ALA A 102 -11.32 -9.48 -29.69
C ALA A 102 -12.46 -9.05 -30.61
N GLY A 103 -12.25 -9.09 -31.93
CA GLY A 103 -13.29 -8.78 -32.91
C GLY A 103 -13.86 -7.34 -32.81
N GLY A 104 -13.04 -6.37 -32.40
CA GLY A 104 -13.48 -4.98 -32.21
C GLY A 104 -14.15 -4.70 -30.86
N VAL A 105 -14.23 -5.68 -29.97
CA VAL A 105 -14.79 -5.53 -28.62
C VAL A 105 -13.69 -5.74 -27.58
N MET A 106 -13.65 -4.87 -26.56
CA MET A 106 -12.80 -5.08 -25.39
C MET A 106 -13.42 -6.17 -24.51
N THR A 107 -12.65 -7.22 -24.24
CA THR A 107 -13.00 -8.32 -23.35
C THR A 107 -12.09 -8.31 -22.14
N MET A 108 -12.61 -8.68 -20.97
CA MET A 108 -11.87 -8.85 -19.72
C MET A 108 -11.99 -10.31 -19.31
N ASP A 109 -10.89 -11.04 -19.40
CA ASP A 109 -10.87 -12.47 -19.09
C ASP A 109 -10.07 -12.74 -17.82
N PRO A 110 -10.54 -13.61 -16.92
CA PRO A 110 -9.77 -14.03 -15.77
C PRO A 110 -8.52 -14.80 -16.21
N VAL A 111 -7.45 -14.67 -15.41
CA VAL A 111 -6.16 -15.31 -15.62
C VAL A 111 -5.77 -16.03 -14.32
N ASP A 112 -5.66 -17.35 -14.38
CA ASP A 112 -5.36 -18.15 -13.19
C ASP A 112 -3.88 -18.02 -12.76
N GLN A 113 -2.99 -17.83 -13.74
CA GLN A 113 -1.55 -17.81 -13.50
C GLN A 113 -0.84 -16.86 -14.46
N LEU A 114 0.07 -16.04 -13.93
CA LEU A 114 0.94 -15.17 -14.73
C LEU A 114 2.40 -15.64 -14.63
N PRO A 115 3.02 -16.10 -15.73
CA PRO A 115 4.42 -16.51 -15.72
C PRO A 115 5.34 -15.29 -15.50
N LEU A 116 6.32 -15.44 -14.63
CA LEU A 116 7.36 -14.44 -14.41
C LEU A 116 8.43 -14.61 -15.48
N THR A 117 8.67 -13.57 -16.28
CA THR A 117 9.78 -13.56 -17.24
C THR A 117 10.92 -12.74 -16.66
N PRO A 118 12.11 -13.32 -16.41
CA PRO A 118 13.20 -12.60 -15.77
C PRO A 118 13.59 -11.32 -16.52
N GLY A 119 13.78 -10.23 -15.78
CA GLY A 119 14.09 -8.91 -16.33
C GLY A 119 12.94 -8.21 -17.07
N LYS A 120 11.76 -8.81 -17.17
CA LYS A 120 10.57 -8.17 -17.77
C LYS A 120 9.53 -7.84 -16.71
N PRO A 121 9.28 -6.55 -16.43
CA PRO A 121 8.23 -6.18 -15.50
C PRO A 121 6.84 -6.55 -16.05
N ILE A 122 5.92 -6.84 -15.15
CA ILE A 122 4.49 -7.05 -15.47
C ILE A 122 3.74 -5.80 -15.01
N VAL A 123 3.07 -5.15 -15.96
CA VAL A 123 2.35 -3.89 -15.72
C VAL A 123 0.85 -4.18 -15.60
N PHE A 124 0.29 -3.89 -14.44
CA PHE A 124 -1.15 -3.90 -14.22
C PHE A 124 -1.67 -2.47 -14.40
N ALA A 125 -2.34 -2.22 -15.52
CA ALA A 125 -2.82 -0.91 -15.92
C ALA A 125 -4.14 -1.03 -16.73
N PRO A 126 -4.94 0.04 -16.83
CA PRO A 126 -6.17 0.03 -17.62
C PRO A 126 -5.92 -0.42 -19.06
N GLY A 127 -6.76 -1.33 -19.56
CA GLY A 127 -6.62 -1.89 -20.91
C GLY A 127 -5.53 -2.94 -21.07
N ASN A 128 -4.83 -3.31 -19.99
CA ASN A 128 -3.88 -4.43 -19.94
C ASN A 128 -4.30 -5.40 -18.81
N TYR A 129 -3.35 -5.99 -18.10
CA TYR A 129 -3.62 -6.73 -16.87
C TYR A 129 -4.17 -5.81 -15.77
N HIS A 130 -5.06 -6.35 -14.94
CA HIS A 130 -5.60 -5.67 -13.77
C HIS A 130 -6.04 -6.69 -12.74
N VAL A 131 -6.16 -6.29 -11.48
CA VAL A 131 -6.69 -7.16 -10.43
C VAL A 131 -8.11 -6.74 -10.09
N MET A 132 -9.08 -7.62 -10.31
CA MET A 132 -10.46 -7.41 -9.88
C MET A 132 -10.59 -7.80 -8.40
N LEU A 133 -11.19 -6.91 -7.61
CA LEU A 133 -11.36 -7.09 -6.17
C LEU A 133 -12.85 -7.17 -5.85
N PHE A 134 -13.25 -8.27 -5.23
CA PHE A 134 -14.65 -8.57 -4.94
C PHE A 134 -14.94 -8.51 -3.45
N ASP A 135 -16.21 -8.23 -3.14
CA ASP A 135 -16.76 -8.30 -1.79
C ASP A 135 -15.93 -7.47 -0.78
N GLY A 136 -15.73 -6.20 -1.13
CA GLY A 136 -15.08 -5.23 -0.24
C GLY A 136 -15.95 -4.93 0.98
N ASP A 137 -15.34 -4.86 2.17
CA ASP A 137 -16.04 -4.61 3.44
C ASP A 137 -16.55 -3.17 3.61
N GLY A 138 -16.12 -2.24 2.74
CA GLY A 138 -16.50 -0.83 2.76
C GLY A 138 -15.75 0.03 3.79
N ALA A 139 -14.72 -0.52 4.45
CA ALA A 139 -13.91 0.20 5.43
C ALA A 139 -12.96 1.23 4.78
N LEU A 140 -12.44 0.90 3.59
CA LEU A 140 -11.47 1.73 2.86
C LEU A 140 -12.09 3.00 2.28
N LYS A 141 -11.33 4.10 2.36
CA LYS A 141 -11.66 5.41 1.80
C LYS A 141 -10.52 5.92 0.89
N PRO A 142 -10.80 6.81 -0.06
CA PRO A 142 -9.73 7.45 -0.83
C PRO A 142 -8.71 8.15 0.08
N GLY A 143 -7.42 7.91 -0.17
CA GLY A 143 -6.31 8.37 0.67
C GLY A 143 -5.78 7.33 1.65
N ASP A 144 -6.53 6.25 1.91
CA ASP A 144 -6.05 5.15 2.75
C ASP A 144 -4.97 4.32 2.04
N HIS A 145 -4.35 3.41 2.80
CA HIS A 145 -3.45 2.41 2.27
C HIS A 145 -3.91 1.01 2.66
N THR A 146 -3.80 0.05 1.74
CA THR A 146 -4.10 -1.36 1.99
C THR A 146 -2.95 -2.24 1.49
N ALA A 147 -2.76 -3.40 2.12
CA ALA A 147 -1.71 -4.34 1.72
C ALA A 147 -2.16 -5.15 0.50
N VAL A 148 -1.26 -5.31 -0.47
CA VAL A 148 -1.37 -6.22 -1.62
C VAL A 148 -0.38 -7.35 -1.41
N THR A 149 -0.87 -8.59 -1.45
CA THR A 149 -0.05 -9.79 -1.33
C THR A 149 -0.16 -10.60 -2.61
N LEU A 150 0.96 -10.78 -3.31
CA LEU A 150 1.08 -11.70 -4.43
C LEU A 150 1.66 -13.02 -3.95
N THR A 151 1.12 -14.14 -4.43
CA THR A 151 1.58 -15.49 -4.09
C THR A 151 2.14 -16.16 -5.34
N LEU A 152 3.34 -16.73 -5.21
CA LEU A 152 4.00 -17.50 -6.24
C LEU A 152 3.61 -18.98 -6.16
N ASP A 153 3.81 -19.70 -7.26
CA ASP A 153 3.61 -21.15 -7.36
C ASP A 153 4.40 -21.97 -6.33
N ASN A 154 5.57 -21.49 -5.90
CA ASN A 154 6.40 -22.09 -4.86
C ASN A 154 5.94 -21.76 -3.42
N GLY A 155 4.88 -20.96 -3.26
CA GLY A 155 4.34 -20.52 -1.97
C GLY A 155 4.96 -19.23 -1.42
N ASP A 156 5.97 -18.67 -2.07
CA ASP A 156 6.57 -17.40 -1.69
C ASP A 156 5.56 -16.25 -1.86
N LYS A 157 5.73 -15.22 -1.05
CA LYS A 157 4.84 -14.05 -1.05
C LYS A 157 5.62 -12.76 -1.25
N VAL A 158 5.05 -11.89 -2.06
CA VAL A 158 5.52 -10.52 -2.25
C VAL A 158 4.43 -9.60 -1.72
N ILE A 159 4.78 -8.75 -0.76
CA ILE A 159 3.83 -7.84 -0.11
C ILE A 159 4.20 -6.41 -0.49
N GLY A 160 3.21 -5.64 -0.93
CA GLY A 160 3.33 -4.20 -1.21
C GLY A 160 2.21 -3.42 -0.53
N SER A 161 2.41 -2.11 -0.38
CA SER A 161 1.37 -1.18 0.08
C SER A 161 0.76 -0.49 -1.13
N ALA A 162 -0.57 -0.48 -1.22
CA ALA A 162 -1.30 0.20 -2.28
C ALA A 162 -2.11 1.39 -1.74
N LYS A 163 -2.03 2.52 -2.42
CA LYS A 163 -2.84 3.71 -2.11
C LYS A 163 -4.26 3.54 -2.64
N VAL A 164 -5.24 3.83 -1.80
CA VAL A 164 -6.65 3.77 -2.15
C VAL A 164 -7.07 5.08 -2.81
N THR A 165 -7.79 5.00 -3.93
CA THR A 165 -8.30 6.15 -4.70
C THR A 165 -9.77 5.94 -5.07
N ALA A 166 -10.47 7.02 -5.41
CA ALA A 166 -11.82 6.94 -5.96
C ALA A 166 -11.79 6.53 -7.44
N THR A 167 -12.91 6.01 -7.96
CA THR A 167 -13.09 5.75 -9.40
C THR A 167 -12.76 7.01 -10.21
N GLY A 168 -11.94 6.87 -11.26
CA GLY A 168 -11.49 7.99 -12.09
C GLY A 168 -10.46 8.92 -11.41
N GLY A 169 -9.92 8.50 -10.26
CA GLY A 169 -8.83 9.20 -9.58
C GLY A 169 -7.58 9.29 -10.45
N ASP A 170 -6.85 10.39 -10.25
CA ASP A 170 -5.62 10.77 -10.96
C ASP A 170 -4.61 9.60 -11.04
N MET A 171 -4.62 8.89 -12.17
CA MET A 171 -3.55 7.96 -12.56
C MET A 171 -2.35 8.72 -13.18
N GLY A 172 -2.32 10.06 -13.10
CA GLY A 172 -1.28 10.92 -13.67
C GLY A 172 0.12 10.76 -13.06
N GLY A 173 0.27 9.93 -12.01
CA GLY A 173 1.56 9.60 -11.41
C GLY A 173 2.27 8.38 -11.98
N MET A 174 1.57 7.52 -12.74
CA MET A 174 2.18 6.32 -13.34
C MET A 174 2.94 6.72 -14.61
N LYS A 175 4.17 7.21 -14.46
CA LYS A 175 5.02 7.53 -15.61
C LYS A 175 5.27 6.25 -16.42
N MET A 176 4.75 6.23 -17.65
CA MET A 176 5.05 5.23 -18.67
C MET A 176 6.51 5.34 -19.14
#